data_AF-A0A7C3LDU0-F1
#
_entry.id   AF-A0A7C3LDU0-F1
#
_cell.length_a   1.000
_cell.length_b   1.000
_cell.length_c   1.000
_cell.angle_alpha   90.00
_cell.angle_beta   90.00
_cell.angle_gamma   90.00
#
_symmetry.space_group_name_H-M   'P 1'
#
loop_
_entity.id
_entity.type
_entity.pdbx_description
1 polymer ?
#
loop_
_entity_poly.entity_id
_entity_poly.type
_entity_poly.pdbx_seq_one_letter_code
_entity_poly.pdbx_strand_id
1 'polypeptide(L)'
;FNAATGWGWTVDEMQEVGKRRLNLMRAFNAREGLTRDQDTLPKKMFTHALEGGRSDGIKLDEAEFQNGLDMYYEQAGWDAATGTPTRASLEAAGLAWVADDMGL
;
A
#
# COMPACT_ATOMS: atom_id res chain seq x y z
N PHE A 1 -16.44 -17.76 1.83
CA PHE A 1 -17.10 -16.95 0.79
C PHE A 1 -17.97 -17.82 -0.10
N ASN A 2 -17.40 -18.68 -0.96
CA ASN A 2 -18.15 -19.52 -1.92
C ASN A 2 -19.26 -20.38 -1.28
N ALA A 3 -18.99 -21.05 -0.16
CA ALA A 3 -20.01 -21.86 0.53
C ALA A 3 -21.20 -21.04 1.07
N ALA A 4 -20.98 -19.73 1.33
CA ALA A 4 -22.02 -18.84 1.85
C ALA A 4 -22.76 -18.09 0.72
N THR A 5 -22.06 -17.72 -0.36
CA THR A 5 -22.62 -16.87 -1.44
C THR A 5 -22.99 -17.65 -2.70
N GLY A 6 -22.38 -18.80 -2.94
CA GLY A 6 -22.54 -19.58 -4.17
C GLY A 6 -21.82 -19.00 -5.40
N TRP A 7 -21.00 -17.96 -5.25
CA TRP A 7 -20.47 -17.19 -6.39
C TRP A 7 -19.32 -17.85 -7.15
N GLY A 8 -18.77 -18.96 -6.65
CA GLY A 8 -17.77 -19.75 -7.38
C GLY A 8 -16.44 -19.04 -7.64
N TRP A 9 -16.05 -18.07 -6.82
CA TRP A 9 -14.82 -17.31 -7.02
C TRP A 9 -13.57 -18.15 -6.83
N THR A 10 -12.58 -17.89 -7.67
CA THR A 10 -11.19 -18.33 -7.54
C THR A 10 -10.42 -17.44 -6.55
N VAL A 11 -9.24 -17.88 -6.13
CA VAL A 11 -8.34 -17.07 -5.29
C VAL A 11 -7.87 -15.82 -6.04
N ASP A 12 -7.59 -15.93 -7.34
CA ASP A 12 -7.13 -14.81 -8.15
C ASP A 12 -8.21 -13.72 -8.25
N GLU A 13 -9.47 -14.09 -8.45
CA GLU A 13 -10.59 -13.12 -8.45
C GLU A 13 -10.73 -12.42 -7.08
N MET A 14 -10.50 -13.12 -5.97
CA MET A 14 -10.45 -12.50 -4.65
C MET A 14 -9.31 -11.49 -4.53
N GLN A 15 -8.12 -11.84 -5.05
CA GLN A 15 -6.97 -10.95 -5.03
C GLN A 15 -7.20 -9.70 -5.89
N GLU A 16 -7.83 -9.83 -7.06
CA GLU A 16 -8.19 -8.69 -7.91
C GLU A 16 -9.17 -7.72 -7.23
N VAL A 17 -10.16 -8.24 -6.48
CA VAL A 17 -11.04 -7.40 -5.66
C VAL A 17 -10.24 -6.69 -4.55
N GLY A 18 -9.29 -7.39 -3.92
CA GLY A 18 -8.38 -6.81 -2.94
C GLY A 18 -7.56 -5.65 -3.52
N LYS A 19 -6.94 -5.85 -4.69
CA LYS A 19 -6.17 -4.83 -5.41
C LYS A 19 -7.02 -3.61 -5.77
N ARG A 20 -8.25 -3.83 -6.27
CA ARG A 20 -9.21 -2.75 -6.55
C ARG A 20 -9.53 -1.95 -5.30
N ARG A 21 -9.85 -2.62 -4.19
CA ARG A 21 -10.14 -1.96 -2.92
C ARG A 21 -8.95 -1.15 -2.41
N LEU A 22 -7.76 -1.74 -2.44
CA LEU A 22 -6.53 -1.09 -1.98
C LEU A 22 -6.23 0.19 -2.77
N ASN A 23 -6.26 0.10 -4.11
CA ASN A 23 -6.01 1.25 -4.97
C ASN A 23 -7.05 2.35 -4.81
N LEU A 24 -8.34 2.01 -4.70
CA LEU A 24 -9.39 3.00 -4.47
C LEU A 24 -9.21 3.76 -3.16
N MET A 25 -8.91 3.06 -2.06
CA MET A 25 -8.65 3.71 -0.77
C MET A 25 -7.41 4.59 -0.81
N ARG A 26 -6.34 4.12 -1.47
CA ARG A 26 -5.12 4.90 -1.60
C ARG A 26 -5.32 6.15 -2.45
N ALA A 27 -6.01 6.03 -3.57
CA ALA A 27 -6.39 7.15 -4.44
C ALA A 27 -7.23 8.20 -3.68
N PHE A 28 -8.24 7.76 -2.92
CA PHE A 28 -9.00 8.65 -2.05
C PHE A 28 -8.09 9.39 -1.08
N ASN A 29 -7.23 8.69 -0.34
CA ASN A 29 -6.33 9.32 0.61
C ASN A 29 -5.37 10.32 -0.06
N ALA A 30 -4.83 9.99 -1.24
CA ALA A 30 -3.95 10.87 -2.00
C ALA A 30 -4.67 12.15 -2.43
N ARG A 31 -5.93 12.05 -2.86
CA ARG A 31 -6.79 13.22 -3.15
C ARG A 31 -7.01 14.10 -1.91
N GLU A 32 -7.14 13.50 -0.73
CA GLU A 32 -7.25 14.23 0.54
C GLU A 32 -5.89 14.71 1.09
N GLY A 33 -4.80 14.54 0.33
CA GLY A 33 -3.48 15.07 0.65
C GLY A 33 -2.54 14.10 1.36
N LEU A 34 -2.87 12.80 1.43
CA LEU A 34 -1.92 11.79 1.92
C LEU A 34 -0.75 11.65 0.94
N THR A 35 0.48 11.85 1.42
CA THR A 35 1.68 11.64 0.62
C THR A 35 2.61 10.60 1.25
N ARG A 36 3.66 10.21 0.51
CA ARG A 36 4.69 9.29 0.97
C ARG A 36 5.27 9.64 2.34
N ASP A 37 5.44 10.92 2.66
CA ASP A 37 6.05 11.37 3.93
C ASP A 37 5.26 10.90 5.17
N GLN A 38 3.98 10.60 5.00
CA GLN A 38 3.09 10.09 6.05
C GLN A 38 3.09 8.57 6.15
N ASP A 39 3.65 7.84 5.17
CA ASP A 39 3.83 6.39 5.24
C ASP A 39 5.08 6.05 6.06
N THR A 40 5.00 6.35 7.36
CA THR A 40 6.10 6.15 8.31
C THR A 40 5.61 5.54 9.62
N LEU A 41 6.56 5.17 10.47
CA LEU A 41 6.32 4.58 11.78
C LEU A 41 6.60 5.60 12.89
N PRO A 42 6.11 5.38 14.11
CA PRO A 42 6.49 6.20 15.25
C PRO A 42 8.01 6.23 15.42
N LYS A 43 8.58 7.42 15.62
CA LYS A 43 10.04 7.66 15.72
C LYS A 43 10.77 6.70 16.65
N LYS A 44 10.13 6.26 17.73
CA LYS A 44 10.70 5.32 18.70
C LYS A 44 11.17 4.00 18.08
N MET A 45 10.55 3.56 16.99
CA MET A 45 10.91 2.32 16.30
C MET A 45 12.30 2.39 15.65
N PHE A 46 12.79 3.60 15.35
CA PHE A 46 14.10 3.85 14.74
C PHE A 46 15.16 4.31 15.76
N THR A 47 14.72 4.87 16.89
CA THR A 47 15.64 5.47 17.88
C THR A 47 15.86 4.63 19.14
N HIS A 48 14.93 3.75 19.51
CA HIS A 48 15.03 2.92 20.71
C HIS A 48 15.08 1.45 20.32
N ALA A 49 16.16 0.78 20.71
CA ALA A 49 16.24 -0.67 20.61
C ALA A 49 15.25 -1.32 21.58
N LEU A 50 14.69 -2.45 21.18
CA LEU A 50 13.92 -3.30 22.07
C LEU A 50 14.82 -3.83 23.20
N GLU A 51 14.23 -3.99 24.38
CA GLU A 51 14.93 -4.50 25.57
C GLU A 51 14.32 -5.84 25.99
N GLY A 52 15.16 -6.86 26.08
CA GLY A 52 14.83 -8.21 26.53
C GLY A 52 14.23 -9.13 25.46
N GLY A 53 14.22 -10.43 25.79
CA GLY A 53 13.71 -11.46 24.89
C GLY A 53 14.62 -11.74 23.69
N ARG A 54 14.05 -12.33 22.63
CA ARG A 54 14.81 -12.78 21.44
C ARG A 54 15.17 -11.66 20.46
N SER A 55 14.50 -10.52 20.57
CA SER A 55 14.68 -9.35 19.71
C SER A 55 15.41 -8.21 20.43
N ASP A 56 16.07 -8.52 21.55
CA ASP A 56 16.86 -7.56 22.34
C ASP A 56 17.91 -6.87 21.46
N GLY A 57 18.01 -5.55 21.59
CA GLY A 57 18.92 -4.72 20.79
C GLY A 57 18.42 -4.36 19.38
N ILE A 58 17.29 -4.93 18.91
CA ILE A 58 16.76 -4.63 17.58
C ILE A 58 16.03 -3.28 17.58
N LYS A 59 16.37 -2.44 16.61
CA LYS A 59 15.60 -1.28 16.15
C LYS A 59 15.54 -1.31 14.63
N LEU A 60 14.59 -0.59 14.05
CA LEU A 60 14.52 -0.45 12.59
C LEU A 60 15.61 0.52 12.10
N ASP A 61 16.21 0.19 10.97
CA ASP A 61 17.00 1.15 10.20
C ASP A 61 16.09 1.95 9.28
N GLU A 62 16.29 3.26 9.23
CA GLU A 62 15.42 4.17 8.48
C GLU A 62 15.66 4.06 6.97
N ALA A 63 16.89 3.81 6.53
CA ALA A 63 17.20 3.62 5.12
C ALA A 63 16.66 2.28 4.60
N GLU A 64 16.78 1.21 5.40
CA GLU A 64 16.16 -0.08 5.07
C GLU A 64 14.63 0.02 5.00
N PHE A 65 14.01 0.77 5.92
CA PHE A 65 12.56 1.01 5.89
C PHE A 65 12.14 1.77 4.63
N GLN A 66 12.86 2.83 4.25
CA GLN A 66 12.56 3.60 3.03
C GLN A 66 12.71 2.75 1.77
N ASN A 67 13.74 1.90 1.70
CA ASN A 67 13.89 0.94 0.60
C ASN A 67 12.74 -0.07 0.56
N GLY A 68 12.32 -0.59 1.72
CA GLY A 68 11.15 -1.47 1.81
C GLY A 68 9.87 -0.80 1.34
N LEU A 69 9.71 0.50 1.60
CA LEU A 69 8.58 1.30 1.13
C LEU A 69 8.61 1.47 -0.39
N ASP A 70 9.78 1.73 -0.99
CA ASP A 70 9.96 1.78 -2.45
C ASP A 70 9.56 0.46 -3.11
N MET A 71 10.07 -0.66 -2.59
CA MET A 71 9.75 -2.00 -3.08
C MET A 71 8.24 -2.29 -2.99
N TYR A 72 7.58 -1.83 -1.92
CA TYR A 72 6.14 -2.00 -1.78
C TYR A 72 5.36 -1.21 -2.82
N TYR A 73 5.73 0.05 -3.07
CA TYR A 73 5.09 0.87 -4.09
C TYR A 73 5.27 0.29 -5.50
N GLU A 74 6.46 -0.21 -5.82
CA GLU A 74 6.71 -0.89 -7.09
C GLU A 74 5.75 -2.09 -7.26
N GLN A 75 5.63 -2.94 -6.23
CA GLN A 75 4.72 -4.09 -6.25
C GLN A 75 3.24 -3.70 -6.34
N ALA A 76 2.86 -2.56 -5.76
CA ALA A 76 1.50 -2.02 -5.82
C ALA A 76 1.20 -1.26 -7.12
N GLY A 77 2.22 -0.98 -7.94
CA GLY A 77 2.10 -0.14 -9.15
C GLY A 77 1.86 1.33 -8.83
N TRP A 78 2.47 1.83 -7.76
CA TRP A 78 2.35 3.20 -7.27
C TRP A 78 3.60 4.01 -7.61
N ASP A 79 3.43 5.32 -7.74
CA ASP A 79 4.53 6.24 -7.94
C ASP A 79 5.39 6.34 -6.68
N ALA A 80 6.70 6.09 -6.82
CA ALA A 80 7.60 6.02 -5.67
C ALA A 80 7.81 7.38 -4.99
N ALA A 81 7.67 8.49 -5.71
CA ALA A 81 7.91 9.83 -5.17
C ALA A 81 6.72 10.32 -4.32
N THR A 82 5.49 10.04 -4.74
CA THR A 82 4.26 10.54 -4.13
C THR A 82 3.53 9.48 -3.28
N GLY A 83 3.75 8.19 -3.56
CA GLY A 83 2.98 7.08 -2.99
C GLY A 83 1.56 6.96 -3.56
N THR A 84 1.27 7.61 -4.69
CA THR A 84 -0.05 7.61 -5.34
C THR A 84 -0.14 6.48 -6.37
N PRO A 85 -1.27 5.77 -6.50
CA PRO A 85 -1.47 4.80 -7.58
C PRO A 85 -1.26 5.43 -8.95
N THR A 86 -0.53 4.75 -9.83
CA THR A 86 -0.39 5.20 -11.23
C THR A 86 -1.69 5.01 -12.01
N ARG A 87 -1.89 5.78 -13.09
CA ARG A 87 -3.02 5.56 -14.02
C ARG A 87 -3.10 4.10 -14.48
N ALA A 88 -1.97 3.50 -14.85
CA ALA A 88 -1.92 2.10 -15.28
C ALA A 88 -2.41 1.13 -14.19
N SER A 89 -2.01 1.33 -12.92
CA SER A 89 -2.47 0.49 -11.80
C SER A 89 -3.97 0.66 -11.53
N LEU A 90 -4.50 1.89 -11.62
CA LEU A 90 -5.93 2.15 -11.48
C LEU A 90 -6.74 1.52 -12.61
N GLU A 91 -6.30 1.65 -13.86
CA GLU A 91 -6.97 1.04 -15.02
C GLU A 91 -6.96 -0.49 -14.94
N ALA A 92 -5.82 -1.10 -14.57
CA ALA A 92 -5.72 -2.54 -14.35
C ALA A 92 -6.67 -3.03 -13.25
N ALA A 93 -6.90 -2.21 -12.23
CA ALA A 93 -7.86 -2.47 -11.16
C ALA A 93 -9.33 -2.21 -11.55
N GLY A 94 -9.62 -1.75 -12.77
CA GLY A 94 -10.97 -1.37 -13.21
C GLY A 94 -11.46 -0.04 -12.64
N LEU A 95 -10.53 0.88 -12.35
CA LEU A 95 -10.76 2.19 -11.73
C LEU A 95 -10.32 3.35 -12.65
N ALA A 96 -10.46 3.19 -13.97
CA ALA A 96 -10.12 4.25 -14.94
C ALA A 96 -10.76 5.60 -14.59
N TRP A 97 -12.02 5.59 -14.15
CA TRP A 97 -12.74 6.79 -13.72
C TRP A 97 -12.10 7.51 -12.53
N VAL A 98 -11.39 6.79 -11.65
CA VAL A 98 -10.63 7.40 -10.54
C VAL A 98 -9.39 8.09 -11.08
N ALA A 99 -8.70 7.47 -12.04
CA ALA A 99 -7.55 8.09 -12.68
C ALA A 99 -7.95 9.41 -13.37
N ASP A 100 -9.12 9.43 -14.02
CA ASP A 100 -9.68 10.62 -14.65
C ASP A 100 -10.05 11.71 -13.63
N ASP A 101 -10.70 11.35 -12.51
CA ASP A 101 -11.04 12.28 -11.42
C ASP A 101 -9.79 12.91 -10.78
N MET A 102 -8.71 12.15 -10.68
CA MET A 102 -7.43 12.61 -10.13
C MET A 102 -6.56 13.38 -11.15
N GLY A 103 -6.96 13.43 -12.43
CA GLY A 103 -6.16 14.05 -13.48
C GLY A 103 -4.82 13.36 -13.75
N LEU A 104 -4.75 12.03 -13.51
CA LEU A 104 -3.58 11.19 -13.78
C LEU A 104 -3.46 10.78 -15.24
#